data_AF-A0A961H8P2-F1
#
_entry.id   AF-A0A961H8P2-F1
#
_cell.length_a   1.000
_cell.length_b   1.000
_cell.length_c   1.000
_cell.angle_alpha   90.00
_cell.angle_beta   90.00
_cell.angle_gamma   90.00
#
_symmetry.space_group_name_H-M   'P 1'
#
loop_
_entity.id
_entity.type
_entity.pdbx_description
1 polymer ?
#
loop_
_entity_poly.entity_id
_entity_poly.type
_entity_poly.pdbx_seq_one_letter_code
_entity_poly.pdbx_strand_id
1 'polypeptide(L)'
;MRSTRPSRRRTESVVALALVASLSLAACSAGDDASTAAVSADGASGASGESTERYGGLAMVYEADGGVPQLCAFVSADTPQPCTGIDLIDWSWDLVDDEQSDGDQTWGTAVVVGTFEGAALRV
;
A
#
# COMPACT_ATOMS: atom_id res chain seq x y z
N MET A 1 -33.10 39.16 61.07
CA MET A 1 -33.21 38.44 59.78
C MET A 1 -31.82 38.34 59.15
N ARG A 2 -31.26 37.13 59.00
CA ARG A 2 -29.93 36.92 58.41
C ARG A 2 -30.08 36.73 56.89
N SER A 3 -29.42 37.59 56.13
CA SER A 3 -29.38 37.55 54.67
C SER A 3 -28.41 36.45 54.22
N THR A 4 -28.95 35.39 53.61
CA THR A 4 -28.16 34.30 53.01
C THR A 4 -27.75 34.74 51.60
N ARG A 5 -26.55 35.30 51.44
CA ARG A 5 -25.96 35.54 50.11
C ARG A 5 -25.43 34.21 49.56
N PRO A 6 -26.03 33.61 48.51
CA PRO A 6 -25.48 32.41 47.91
C PRO A 6 -24.09 32.73 47.32
N SER A 7 -23.15 31.84 47.62
CA SER A 7 -21.71 31.99 47.37
C SER A 7 -21.40 32.10 45.87
N ARG A 8 -21.03 33.31 45.43
CA ARG A 8 -20.53 33.68 44.09
C ARG A 8 -19.40 32.79 43.56
N ARG A 9 -18.71 32.08 44.46
CA ARG A 9 -17.60 31.15 44.17
C ARG A 9 -18.05 29.80 43.60
N ARG A 10 -19.29 29.34 43.86
CA ARG A 10 -19.79 28.05 43.37
C ARG A 10 -20.18 28.09 41.89
N THR A 11 -20.59 29.25 41.39
CA THR A 11 -20.99 29.45 40.00
C THR A 11 -19.78 29.56 39.04
N GLU A 12 -18.64 30.08 39.50
CA GLU A 12 -17.43 30.21 38.66
C GLU A 12 -16.80 28.85 38.30
N SER A 13 -16.87 27.86 39.20
CA SER A 13 -16.28 26.53 38.95
C SER A 13 -17.04 25.69 37.91
N VAL A 14 -18.36 25.89 37.76
CA VAL A 14 -19.17 25.14 36.79
C VAL A 14 -18.95 25.67 35.37
N VAL A 15 -18.73 26.98 35.21
CA VAL A 15 -18.50 27.61 33.90
C VAL A 15 -17.12 27.24 33.33
N ALA A 16 -16.09 27.16 34.18
CA ALA A 16 -14.73 26.82 33.74
C ALA A 16 -14.62 25.37 33.21
N LEU A 17 -15.38 24.43 33.77
CA LEU A 17 -15.34 23.03 33.34
C LEU A 17 -16.09 22.79 32.02
N ALA A 18 -17.09 23.62 31.70
CA ALA A 18 -17.86 23.52 30.46
C ALA A 18 -17.08 24.03 29.23
N LEU A 19 -16.22 25.04 29.39
CA LEU A 19 -15.44 25.64 28.30
C LEU A 19 -14.29 24.75 27.78
N VAL A 20 -13.72 23.90 28.63
CA VAL A 20 -12.58 23.02 28.24
C VAL A 20 -13.06 21.79 27.45
N ALA A 21 -14.31 21.35 27.62
CA ALA A 21 -14.85 20.18 26.92
C ALA A 21 -15.27 20.48 25.46
N SER A 22 -15.41 21.75 25.07
CA SER A 22 -15.92 22.13 23.73
C SER A 22 -14.83 22.27 22.66
N LEU A 23 -13.54 22.25 23.02
CA LEU A 23 -12.43 22.56 22.11
C LEU A 23 -11.74 21.34 21.49
N SER A 24 -12.27 20.12 21.69
CA SER A 24 -11.61 18.87 21.27
C SER A 24 -12.18 18.25 19.98
N LEU A 25 -13.13 18.89 19.29
CA LEU A 25 -13.85 18.31 18.15
C LEU A 25 -13.44 18.84 16.76
N ALA A 26 -12.27 19.46 16.62
CA ALA A 26 -11.80 20.05 15.36
C ALA A 26 -10.55 19.39 14.77
N ALA A 27 -10.31 18.10 15.06
CA ALA A 27 -9.15 17.36 14.52
C ALA A 27 -9.49 16.31 13.46
N CYS A 28 -10.76 16.21 13.04
CA CYS A 28 -11.17 15.31 11.95
C CYS A 28 -11.74 16.12 10.77
N SER A 29 -10.85 16.82 10.07
CA SER A 29 -11.04 17.05 8.64
C SER A 29 -9.85 16.43 7.95
N ALA A 30 -9.96 15.13 7.67
CA ALA A 30 -9.20 14.52 6.60
C ALA A 30 -9.47 15.40 5.36
N GLY A 31 -8.42 16.08 4.88
CA GLY A 31 -8.50 16.81 3.63
C GLY A 31 -8.62 15.79 2.52
N ASP A 32 -9.84 15.60 2.01
CA ASP A 32 -10.05 15.08 0.67
C ASP A 32 -9.53 16.12 -0.34
N ASP A 33 -8.21 16.13 -0.56
CA ASP A 33 -7.63 16.67 -1.78
C ASP A 33 -8.04 15.74 -2.92
N ALA A 34 -9.30 15.83 -3.33
CA ALA A 34 -9.77 15.34 -4.60
C ALA A 34 -9.13 16.21 -5.70
N SER A 35 -7.83 15.96 -5.95
CA SER A 35 -7.18 16.32 -7.19
C SER A 35 -7.97 15.65 -8.30
N THR A 36 -8.88 16.41 -8.90
CA THR A 36 -9.48 16.07 -10.18
C THR A 36 -8.35 16.19 -11.19
N ALA A 37 -7.56 15.12 -11.34
CA ALA A 37 -6.58 15.01 -12.37
C ALA A 37 -7.32 15.04 -13.71
N ALA A 38 -7.20 16.15 -14.42
CA ALA A 38 -7.54 16.20 -15.83
C ALA A 38 -6.71 15.12 -16.52
N VAL A 39 -7.38 14.12 -17.09
CA VAL A 39 -6.75 13.12 -17.95
C VAL A 39 -6.35 13.81 -19.25
N SER A 40 -5.19 14.45 -19.26
CA SER A 40 -4.48 14.72 -20.50
C SER A 40 -4.00 13.37 -21.01
N ALA A 41 -4.69 12.83 -22.02
CA ALA A 41 -4.21 11.74 -22.83
C ALA A 41 -3.08 12.25 -23.76
N ASP A 42 -2.02 12.77 -23.17
CA ASP A 42 -0.74 12.91 -23.84
C ASP A 42 -0.02 11.58 -23.64
N GLY A 43 0.34 10.95 -24.76
CA GLY A 43 0.88 9.60 -24.80
C GLY A 43 1.93 9.38 -23.72
N ALA A 44 1.77 8.28 -22.99
CA ALA A 44 2.82 7.70 -22.16
C ALA A 44 3.95 7.19 -23.08
N SER A 45 4.61 8.12 -23.77
CA SER A 45 5.99 7.93 -24.20
C SER A 45 6.81 7.88 -22.92
N GLY A 46 7.35 6.69 -22.68
CA GLY A 46 7.95 6.27 -21.43
C GLY A 46 8.78 7.35 -20.76
N ALA A 47 8.50 7.54 -19.46
CA ALA A 47 9.53 7.93 -18.54
C ALA A 47 10.56 6.78 -18.52
N SER A 48 11.45 6.74 -19.51
CA SER A 48 12.71 6.02 -19.45
C SER A 48 13.65 6.79 -18.53
N GLY A 49 13.25 6.93 -17.28
CA GLY A 49 14.10 7.31 -16.17
C GLY A 49 14.07 6.15 -15.20
N GLU A 50 15.22 5.79 -14.65
CA GLU A 50 15.28 4.89 -13.50
C GLU A 50 14.38 5.49 -12.42
N SER A 51 13.20 4.89 -12.21
CA SER A 51 12.33 5.31 -11.12
C SER A 51 13.04 4.94 -9.83
N THR A 52 13.06 5.80 -8.82
CA THR A 52 13.48 5.39 -7.46
C THR A 52 12.28 4.88 -6.65
N GLU A 53 11.09 4.90 -7.24
CA GLU A 53 9.88 4.41 -6.58
C GLU A 53 9.90 2.90 -6.46
N ARG A 54 9.71 2.41 -5.24
CA ARG A 54 9.62 0.98 -4.94
C ARG A 54 8.16 0.55 -4.85
N TYR A 55 7.84 -0.51 -5.56
CA TYR A 55 6.54 -1.17 -5.56
C TYR A 55 6.65 -2.46 -4.77
N GLY A 56 5.60 -2.80 -4.02
CA GLY A 56 5.57 -3.99 -3.20
C GLY A 56 4.19 -4.62 -3.18
N GLY A 57 4.13 -5.95 -3.27
CA GLY A 57 2.88 -6.68 -3.24
C GLY A 57 3.07 -8.18 -3.05
N LEU A 58 2.02 -8.84 -2.55
CA LEU A 58 1.94 -10.30 -2.58
C LEU A 58 1.55 -10.72 -4.00
N ALA A 59 2.33 -11.60 -4.61
CA ALA A 59 2.07 -12.13 -5.94
C ALA A 59 2.51 -13.59 -6.03
N MET A 60 2.07 -14.27 -7.09
CA MET A 60 2.68 -15.54 -7.47
C MET A 60 3.85 -15.25 -8.42
N VAL A 61 4.97 -15.92 -8.21
CA VAL A 61 6.10 -15.98 -9.13
C VAL A 61 6.08 -17.31 -9.84
N TYR A 62 6.34 -17.31 -11.15
CA TYR A 62 6.42 -18.50 -11.99
C TYR A 62 7.66 -18.42 -12.87
N GLU A 63 8.39 -19.53 -12.97
CA GLU A 63 9.52 -19.69 -13.87
C GLU A 63 9.37 -21.00 -14.65
N ALA A 64 9.56 -20.94 -15.96
CA ALA A 64 9.62 -22.11 -16.83
C ALA A 64 11.04 -22.29 -17.36
N ASP A 65 11.58 -23.51 -17.26
CA ASP A 65 12.79 -24.01 -17.94
C ASP A 65 13.98 -23.04 -17.88
N GLY A 66 14.36 -22.64 -16.66
CA GLY A 66 15.48 -21.71 -16.44
C GLY A 66 15.33 -20.36 -17.15
N GLY A 67 14.10 -20.01 -17.54
CA GLY A 67 13.74 -18.75 -18.15
C GLY A 67 13.75 -17.59 -17.14
N VAL A 68 13.26 -16.44 -17.57
CA VAL A 68 13.13 -15.29 -16.68
C VAL A 68 11.91 -15.52 -15.77
N PRO A 69 12.06 -15.44 -14.44
CA PRO A 69 10.92 -15.54 -13.53
C PRO A 69 9.93 -14.41 -13.77
N GLN A 70 8.64 -14.72 -13.70
CA GLN A 70 7.57 -13.77 -13.99
C GLN A 70 6.64 -13.59 -12.79
N LEU A 71 6.34 -12.33 -12.48
CA LEU A 71 5.32 -11.93 -11.52
C LEU A 71 3.94 -12.02 -12.18
N CYS A 72 3.10 -12.90 -11.65
CA CYS A 72 1.75 -13.16 -12.13
C CYS A 72 0.72 -12.47 -11.21
N ALA A 73 -0.29 -11.82 -11.81
CA ALA A 73 -1.31 -11.04 -11.13
C ALA A 73 -2.41 -11.88 -10.43
N PHE A 74 -2.02 -12.94 -9.70
CA PHE A 74 -2.85 -13.98 -9.08
C PHE A 74 -3.35 -15.06 -10.05
N VAL A 75 -2.99 -16.31 -9.77
CA VAL A 75 -3.63 -17.50 -10.37
C VAL A 75 -4.32 -18.30 -9.28
N SER A 76 -5.50 -18.85 -9.56
CA SER A 76 -6.17 -19.78 -8.66
C SER A 76 -5.42 -21.12 -8.62
N ALA A 77 -5.15 -21.62 -7.41
CA ALA A 77 -4.19 -22.66 -7.11
C ALA A 77 -4.72 -24.08 -7.37
N ASP A 78 -4.03 -24.79 -8.28
CA ASP A 78 -3.84 -26.25 -8.25
C ASP A 78 -2.71 -26.65 -9.24
N THR A 79 -2.50 -25.87 -10.30
CA THR A 79 -1.33 -25.94 -11.19
C THR A 79 -1.13 -24.57 -11.81
N PRO A 80 0.06 -23.95 -11.78
CA PRO A 80 0.25 -22.71 -12.50
C PRO A 80 0.12 -23.01 -13.99
N GLN A 81 -0.90 -22.45 -14.61
CA GLN A 81 -0.83 -22.28 -16.05
C GLN A 81 0.31 -21.29 -16.33
N PRO A 82 1.05 -21.45 -17.44
CA PRO A 82 2.03 -20.47 -17.84
C PRO A 82 1.36 -19.11 -17.88
N CYS A 83 1.88 -18.17 -17.09
CA CYS A 83 1.38 -16.80 -17.05
C CYS A 83 2.22 -15.95 -18.01
N THR A 84 1.63 -14.90 -18.56
CA THR A 84 2.39 -13.84 -19.22
C THR A 84 2.46 -12.68 -18.23
N GLY A 85 3.47 -12.73 -17.38
CA GLY A 85 3.66 -11.80 -16.26
C GLY A 85 4.65 -10.67 -16.54
N ILE A 86 5.01 -9.97 -15.47
CA ILE A 86 6.11 -8.99 -15.47
C ILE A 86 7.41 -9.74 -15.18
N ASP A 87 8.42 -9.56 -16.02
CA ASP A 87 9.73 -10.17 -15.81
C ASP A 87 10.39 -9.64 -14.54
N LEU A 88 10.92 -10.54 -13.72
CA LEU A 88 11.66 -10.26 -12.50
C LEU A 88 13.16 -10.35 -12.76
N ILE A 89 13.86 -9.24 -12.58
CA ILE A 89 15.31 -9.16 -12.76
C ILE A 89 16.00 -9.29 -11.40
N ASP A 90 17.08 -10.08 -11.35
CA ASP A 90 17.85 -10.37 -10.13
C ASP A 90 17.05 -11.15 -9.04
N TRP A 91 15.99 -11.85 -9.46
CA TRP A 91 15.20 -12.72 -8.60
C TRP A 91 16.00 -13.93 -8.08
N SER A 92 15.76 -14.29 -6.81
CA SER A 92 16.23 -15.54 -6.22
C SER A 92 15.09 -16.28 -5.53
N TRP A 93 15.00 -17.58 -5.82
CA TRP A 93 14.10 -18.53 -5.18
C TRP A 93 14.45 -18.79 -3.70
N ASP A 94 15.67 -18.48 -3.25
CA ASP A 94 16.06 -18.58 -1.82
C ASP A 94 15.18 -17.73 -0.87
N LEU A 95 14.39 -16.81 -1.42
CA LEU A 95 13.50 -15.92 -0.68
C LEU A 95 12.06 -16.45 -0.55
N VAL A 96 11.76 -17.62 -1.11
CA VAL A 96 10.41 -18.21 -1.14
C VAL A 96 10.37 -19.48 -0.30
N ASP A 97 9.73 -19.42 0.87
CA ASP A 97 9.69 -20.56 1.80
C ASP A 97 8.91 -21.77 1.27
N ASP A 98 7.85 -21.54 0.48
CA ASP A 98 6.91 -22.58 0.03
C ASP A 98 6.84 -22.66 -1.51
N GLU A 99 8.00 -22.60 -2.17
CA GLU A 99 8.09 -22.85 -3.60
C GLU A 99 7.79 -24.32 -3.94
N GLN A 100 7.22 -24.52 -5.12
CA GLN A 100 6.81 -25.80 -5.65
C GLN A 100 7.45 -25.96 -7.02
N SER A 101 7.89 -27.18 -7.33
CA SER A 101 8.42 -27.51 -8.65
C SER A 101 7.78 -28.78 -9.20
N ASP A 102 7.45 -28.75 -10.49
CA ASP A 102 6.99 -29.91 -11.27
C ASP A 102 7.60 -29.89 -12.67
N GLY A 103 8.40 -30.91 -12.98
CA GLY A 103 9.26 -30.92 -14.17
C GLY A 103 10.23 -29.74 -14.15
N ASP A 104 10.25 -28.97 -15.23
CA ASP A 104 11.11 -27.80 -15.41
C ASP A 104 10.42 -26.49 -14.99
N GLN A 105 9.36 -26.55 -14.20
CA GLN A 105 8.60 -25.37 -13.76
C GLN A 105 8.72 -25.19 -12.26
N THR A 106 8.95 -23.95 -11.82
CA THR A 106 8.96 -23.56 -10.42
C THR A 106 7.99 -22.42 -10.19
N TRP A 107 7.24 -22.47 -9.10
CA TRP A 107 6.31 -21.42 -8.72
C TRP A 107 6.16 -21.29 -7.22
N GLY A 108 5.79 -20.11 -6.76
CA GLY A 108 5.53 -19.87 -5.35
C GLY A 108 4.81 -18.55 -5.14
N THR A 109 4.26 -18.37 -3.94
CA THR A 109 3.70 -17.07 -3.54
C THR A 109 4.75 -16.32 -2.72
N ALA A 110 5.04 -15.08 -3.09
CA ALA A 110 6.05 -14.27 -2.42
C ALA A 110 5.59 -12.81 -2.29
N VAL A 111 6.12 -12.13 -1.29
CA VAL A 111 6.08 -10.66 -1.25
C VAL A 111 7.22 -10.16 -2.11
N VAL A 112 6.88 -9.62 -3.29
CA VAL A 112 7.86 -9.07 -4.22
C VAL A 112 7.93 -7.57 -4.00
N VAL A 113 9.16 -7.05 -3.83
CA VAL A 113 9.43 -5.62 -3.71
C VAL A 113 10.52 -5.28 -4.71
N GLY A 114 10.33 -4.23 -5.48
CA GLY A 114 11.29 -3.86 -6.52
C GLY A 114 11.02 -2.50 -7.14
N THR A 115 11.77 -2.21 -8.19
CA THR A 115 11.71 -0.96 -8.96
C THR A 115 11.38 -1.30 -10.42
N PHE A 116 10.45 -0.57 -11.03
CA PHE A 116 10.15 -0.76 -12.44
C PHE A 116 11.23 -0.16 -13.34
N GLU A 117 11.79 -1.00 -14.22
CA GLU A 117 12.69 -0.63 -15.30
C GLU A 117 12.01 -0.92 -16.64
N GLY A 118 11.28 0.07 -17.16
CA GLY A 118 10.46 -0.11 -18.37
C GLY A 118 9.29 -1.06 -18.12
N ALA A 119 9.40 -2.29 -18.60
CA ALA A 119 8.35 -3.33 -18.47
C ALA A 119 8.72 -4.46 -17.49
N ALA A 120 9.94 -4.43 -16.92
CA ALA A 120 10.42 -5.40 -15.96
C ALA A 120 10.48 -4.80 -14.55
N LEU A 121 10.47 -5.66 -13.53
CA LEU A 121 10.64 -5.28 -12.13
C LEU A 121 11.99 -5.83 -11.65
N ARG A 122 12.93 -4.94 -11.30
CA ARG A 122 14.18 -5.33 -10.63
C ARG A 122 13.92 -5.42 -9.12
N VAL A 123 14.18 -6.58 -8.54
CA VAL A 123 13.96 -6.86 -7.11
C VAL A 123 15.17 -6.55 -6.23
#